data_AF-G7LJW2-F1
#
_entry.id   AF-G7LJW2-F1
#
_cell.length_a   1.000
_cell.length_b   1.000
_cell.length_c   1.000
_cell.angle_alpha   90.00
_cell.angle_beta   90.00
_cell.angle_gamma   90.00
#
_symmetry.space_group_name_H-M   'P 1'
#
loop_
_entity.id
_entity.type
_entity.pdbx_description
1 polymer ?
#
loop_
_entity_poly.entity_id
_entity_poly.type
_entity_poly.pdbx_seq_one_letter_code
_entity_poly.pdbx_strand_id
1 'polypeptide(L)' 'MKKPYDVYAQHCPARMILDRVADKWTLLILNILVERPMRFNQLKRDVEGISQKVLSQTLKNLVRELDEAISR' A
#
# COMPACT_ATOMS: atom_id res chain seq x y z
N MET A 1 20.85 -5.62 -24.12
CA MET A 1 20.14 -4.39 -23.67
C MET A 1 20.11 -4.39 -22.14
N LYS A 2 20.95 -3.57 -21.46
CA LYS A 2 20.87 -3.43 -20.00
C LYS A 2 19.70 -2.50 -19.68
N LYS A 3 18.69 -3.01 -18.96
CA LYS A 3 17.59 -2.15 -18.49
C LYS A 3 18.16 -1.16 -17.45
N PRO A 4 17.82 0.14 -17.53
CA PRO A 4 18.35 1.15 -16.60
C PRO A 4 17.92 0.89 -15.14
N TYR A 5 16.86 0.10 -14.96
CA TYR A 5 16.41 -0.41 -13.67
C TYR A 5 16.04 -1.89 -13.81
N ASP A 6 16.61 -2.74 -12.95
CA ASP A 6 16.29 -4.16 -12.86
C ASP A 6 15.73 -4.49 -11.47
N VAL A 7 14.43 -4.73 -11.40
CA VAL A 7 13.74 -5.11 -10.15
C VAL A 7 14.15 -6.49 -9.64
N TYR A 8 14.80 -7.31 -10.48
CA TYR A 8 15.35 -8.61 -10.09
C TYR A 8 16.77 -8.50 -9.51
N ALA A 9 17.43 -7.33 -9.62
CA ALA A 9 18.71 -7.09 -8.98
C ALA A 9 18.58 -6.93 -7.46
N GLN A 10 19.54 -7.47 -6.72
CA GLN A 10 19.51 -7.52 -5.24
C GLN A 10 19.35 -6.15 -4.58
N HIS A 11 20.01 -5.11 -5.11
CA HIS A 11 20.04 -3.77 -4.54
C HIS A 11 19.19 -2.76 -5.32
N CYS A 12 18.15 -3.22 -6.01
CA CYS A 12 17.27 -2.32 -6.74
C CYS A 12 16.45 -1.45 -5.76
N PRO A 13 16.54 -0.11 -5.80
CA PRO A 13 15.75 0.76 -4.93
C PRO A 13 14.23 0.55 -5.08
N ALA A 14 13.78 0.11 -6.26
CA ALA A 14 12.38 -0.22 -6.50
C ALA A 14 11.89 -1.41 -5.64
N ARG A 15 12.79 -2.31 -5.19
CA ARG A 15 12.43 -3.38 -4.24
C ARG A 15 11.97 -2.84 -2.89
N MET A 16 12.56 -1.73 -2.43
CA MET A 16 12.12 -1.11 -1.17
C MET A 16 10.69 -0.59 -1.25
N ILE A 17 10.27 -0.12 -2.43
CA ILE A 17 8.88 0.28 -2.66
C ILE A 17 8.00 -0.97 -2.82
N LEU A 18 8.45 -1.96 -3.60
CA LEU A 18 7.76 -3.23 -3.79
C LEU A 18 7.47 -3.96 -2.47
N ASP A 19 8.43 -4.06 -1.56
CA ASP A 19 8.22 -4.69 -0.24
C ASP A 19 7.13 -3.97 0.58
N ARG A 20 6.94 -2.66 0.36
CA ARG A 20 5.93 -1.85 1.04
C ARG A 20 4.56 -1.99 0.40
N VAL A 21 4.49 -1.98 -0.93
CA VAL A 21 3.22 -2.14 -1.66
C VAL A 21 2.79 -3.60 -1.80
N ALA A 22 3.68 -4.57 -1.62
CA ALA A 22 3.37 -6.01 -1.72
C ALA A 22 2.65 -6.56 -0.48
N ASP A 23 2.38 -5.74 0.54
CA ASP A 23 1.44 -6.11 1.58
C ASP A 23 0.05 -6.35 0.96
N LYS A 24 -0.46 -7.59 1.12
CA LYS A 24 -1.74 -8.03 0.56
C LYS A 24 -2.86 -7.02 0.84
N TRP A 25 -2.93 -6.51 2.08
CA TRP A 25 -4.01 -5.65 2.50
C TRP A 25 -3.86 -4.25 1.92
N THR A 26 -2.63 -3.74 1.83
CA THR A 26 -2.31 -2.47 1.16
C THR A 26 -2.87 -2.43 -0.26
N LEU A 27 -2.62 -3.44 -1.09
CA LEU A 27 -3.14 -3.44 -2.47
C LEU A 27 -4.67 -3.50 -2.53
N LEU A 28 -5.29 -4.35 -1.72
CA LEU A 28 -6.76 -4.48 -1.68
C LEU A 28 -7.43 -3.17 -1.24
N ILE A 29 -6.87 -2.52 -0.21
CA ILE A 29 -7.37 -1.24 0.31
C ILE A 29 -7.17 -0.13 -0.72
N LEU A 30 -5.99 -0.02 -1.32
CA LEU A 30 -5.70 1.02 -2.32
C LEU A 30 -6.59 0.88 -3.56
N ASN A 31 -6.81 -0.34 -4.04
CA ASN A 31 -7.67 -0.57 -5.20
C ASN A 31 -9.10 -0.03 -4.99
N ILE A 32 -9.62 -0.12 -3.76
CA ILE A 32 -10.93 0.43 -3.38
C ILE A 32 -10.87 1.96 -3.21
N LEU A 33 -9.85 2.46 -2.52
CA LEU A 33 -9.75 3.89 -2.16
C LEU A 33 -9.36 4.80 -3.34
N VAL A 34 -8.77 4.26 -4.40
CA VAL A 34 -8.46 4.99 -5.64
C VAL A 34 -9.74 5.50 -6.32
N GLU A 35 -10.85 4.75 -6.23
CA GLU A 35 -12.11 5.17 -6.84
C GLU A 35 -12.79 6.30 -6.04
N ARG A 36 -12.84 6.16 -4.71
CA ARG A 36 -13.48 7.14 -3.83
C ARG A 36 -13.07 6.97 -2.36
N PRO A 37 -13.16 8.05 -1.54
CA PRO A 37 -13.05 7.93 -0.09
C PRO A 37 -14.15 7.04 0.49
N MET A 38 -13.79 6.18 1.45
CA MET A 38 -14.75 5.30 2.13
C MET A 38 -14.65 5.38 3.65
N ARG A 39 -15.81 5.18 4.30
CA ARG A 39 -15.86 5.05 5.76
C ARG A 39 -15.21 3.74 6.19
N PHE A 40 -14.53 3.76 7.33
CA PHE A 40 -13.82 2.61 7.88
C PHE A 40 -14.64 1.32 7.91
N ASN A 41 -15.88 1.38 8.43
CA ASN A 41 -16.73 0.20 8.54
C ASN A 41 -17.24 -0.32 7.19
N GLN A 42 -17.35 0.54 6.18
CA GLN A 42 -17.68 0.09 4.83
C GLN A 42 -16.48 -0.64 4.23
N LEU A 43 -15.29 -0.03 4.32
CA LEU A 43 -14.04 -0.65 3.85
C LEU A 43 -13.75 -1.99 4.54
N LYS A 44 -14.03 -2.12 5.84
CA LYS A 44 -13.89 -3.38 6.58
C LYS A 44 -14.82 -4.49 6.08
N ARG A 45 -16.02 -4.14 5.61
CA ARG A 45 -16.96 -5.11 5.02
C ARG A 45 -16.52 -5.53 3.63
N ASP A 46 -16.07 -4.57 2.83
CA ASP A 46 -15.71 -4.80 1.44
C ASP A 46 -14.37 -5.57 1.31
N VAL A 47 -13.46 -5.41 2.29
CA VAL A 47 -12.23 -6.20 2.38
C VAL A 47 -12.45 -7.40 3.30
N GLU A 48 -13.09 -8.44 2.77
CA GLU A 48 -13.38 -9.65 3.54
C GLU A 48 -12.13 -10.32 4.14
N GLY A 49 -12.25 -10.79 5.37
CA GLY A 49 -11.17 -11.49 6.09
C GLY A 49 -10.10 -10.58 6.72
N ILE A 50 -10.17 -9.26 6.53
CA ILE A 50 -9.26 -8.34 7.25
C ILE A 50 -9.71 -8.16 8.69
N SER A 51 -8.77 -8.24 9.64
CA SER A 51 -9.07 -7.85 11.02
C SER A 51 -9.15 -6.33 11.14
N GLN A 52 -9.93 -5.84 12.12
CA GLN A 52 -10.01 -4.40 12.41
C GLN A 52 -8.65 -3.79 12.76
N LYS A 53 -7.83 -4.54 13.49
CA LYS A 53 -6.47 -4.12 13.87
C LYS A 53 -5.59 -3.93 12.63
N VAL A 54 -5.60 -4.91 11.72
CA VAL A 54 -4.81 -4.86 10.48
C VAL A 54 -5.30 -3.71 9.61
N LEU A 55 -6.61 -3.56 9.39
CA LEU A 55 -7.16 -2.44 8.62
C LEU A 55 -6.73 -1.07 9.17
N SER A 56 -6.84 -0.88 10.50
CA SER A 56 -6.41 0.37 11.14
C SER A 56 -4.91 0.63 10.96
N GLN A 57 -4.08 -0.41 11.12
CA GLN A 57 -2.64 -0.28 10.97
C GLN A 57 -2.23 0.03 9.52
N THR A 58 -2.83 -0.66 8.55
CA THR A 58 -2.54 -0.44 7.12
C THR A 58 -2.93 0.98 6.71
N LEU A 59 -4.11 1.48 7.10
CA LEU A 59 -4.51 2.86 6.81
C LEU A 59 -3.58 3.90 7.43
N LYS A 60 -3.12 3.69 8.68
CA LYS A 60 -2.15 4.59 9.32
C LYS A 60 -0.80 4.61 8.61
N ASN A 61 -0.34 3.43 8.17
CA ASN A 61 0.91 3.32 7.41
C ASN A 61 0.78 4.05 6.06
N LEU A 62 -0.32 3.83 5.35
CA LEU A 62 -0.61 4.50 4.08
C LEU A 62 -0.61 6.03 4.22
N VAL A 63 -1.28 6.59 5.22
CA VAL A 63 -1.29 8.05 5.44
C VAL A 63 0.12 8.58 5.71
N ARG A 64 0.87 7.94 6.61
CA ARG A 64 2.25 8.35 6.93
C ARG A 64 3.13 8.34 5.67
N GLU A 65 3.03 7.30 4.85
CA GLU A 65 3.82 7.16 3.63
C GLU A 65 3.45 8.20 2.57
N LEU A 66 2.15 8.50 2.42
CA LEU A 66 1.68 9.55 1.51
C LEU A 66 2.11 10.94 1.98
N ASP A 67 2.04 11.22 3.30
CA ASP A 67 2.50 12.49 3.88
C ASP A 67 4.01 12.69 3.70
N GLU A 68 4.81 11.63 3.90
CA GLU A 68 6.25 11.64 3.66
C GLU A 68 6.60 11.85 2.17
N ALA A 69 5.78 11.33 1.26
CA ALA A 69 5.96 11.50 -0.18
C ALA A 69 5.60 12.92 -0.66
N ILE A 70 4.58 13.56 -0.08
CA ILE A 70 4.16 14.93 -0.42
C ILE A 70 5.14 15.98 0.16
N SER A 71 5.80 15.66 1.26
CA SER A 71 6.75 16.55 1.94
C SER A 71 8.17 16.55 1.33
N ARG A 72 8.39 15.77 0.26
CA ARG A 72 9.64 15.71 -0.52
C ARG A 72 9.41 16.24 -1.92
#